data_AF-A0A1G6SX73-F1
#
_entry.id   AF-A0A1G6SX73-F1
#
_cell.length_a   1.000
_cell.length_b   1.000
_cell.length_c   1.000
_cell.angle_alpha   90.00
_cell.angle_beta   90.00
_cell.angle_gamma   90.00
#
_symmetry.space_group_name_H-M   'P 1'
#
loop_
_entity.id
_entity.type
_entity.pdbx_description
1 polymer ?
#
loop_
_entity_poly.entity_id
_entity_poly.type
_entity_poly.pdbx_seq_one_letter_code
_entity_poly.pdbx_strand_id
1 'polypeptide(L)'
;MCRNIKTLFNFEPPATEDEIRAASLQFVRKLSGFNSPSRLNQEAFDRAVEDVATAARVLIESLVTTADPRDREIEAERARARSANRFGAQLYRPLKEAS
;
A
#
# COMPACT_ATOMS: atom_id res chain seq x y z
N MET A 1 -6.79 8.30 -8.27
CA MET A 1 -7.07 6.85 -8.11
C MET A 1 -6.25 6.39 -6.91
N CYS A 2 -6.88 6.10 -5.77
CA CYS A 2 -6.18 5.70 -4.55
C CYS A 2 -5.50 4.34 -4.76
N ARG A 3 -4.20 4.24 -4.47
CA ARG A 3 -3.49 2.95 -4.49
C ARG A 3 -3.72 2.24 -3.15
N ASN A 4 -3.63 0.91 -3.17
CA ASN A 4 -3.74 0.11 -1.95
C ASN A 4 -2.53 0.40 -1.04
N ILE A 5 -2.76 0.49 0.27
CA ILE A 5 -1.69 0.67 1.26
C ILE A 5 -1.00 -0.69 1.45
N LYS A 6 0.32 -0.73 1.29
CA LYS A 6 1.10 -1.98 1.42
C LYS A 6 1.33 -2.31 2.90
N THR A 7 1.36 -3.59 3.23
CA THR A 7 1.87 -4.07 4.52
C THR A 7 3.38 -3.88 4.58
N LEU A 8 3.89 -3.31 5.68
CA LEU A 8 5.32 -2.98 5.86
C LEU A 8 6.00 -3.78 6.99
N PHE A 9 5.24 -4.49 7.82
CA PHE A 9 5.78 -5.27 8.94
C PHE A 9 6.35 -6.62 8.49
N ASN A 10 7.38 -7.10 9.21
CA ASN A 10 8.02 -8.40 9.05
C ASN A 10 8.67 -8.62 7.67
N PHE A 11 9.53 -7.69 7.23
CA PHE A 11 10.33 -7.82 6.01
C PHE A 11 11.82 -7.76 6.32
N GLU A 12 12.62 -8.47 5.53
CA GLU A 12 14.07 -8.35 5.51
C GLU A 12 14.50 -7.89 4.09
N PRO A 13 15.12 -6.72 3.92
CA PRO A 13 15.43 -5.71 4.95
C PRO A 13 14.17 -5.01 5.50
N PRO A 14 14.25 -4.38 6.70
CA PRO A 14 13.14 -3.63 7.31
C PRO A 14 12.63 -2.48 6.43
N ALA A 15 11.33 -2.17 6.52
CA ALA A 15 10.69 -1.13 5.72
C ALA A 15 11.44 0.21 5.82
N THR A 16 11.64 0.87 4.67
CA THR A 16 12.36 2.13 4.64
C THR A 16 11.45 3.30 5.03
N GLU A 17 12.06 4.42 5.41
CA GLU A 17 11.36 5.68 5.70
C GLU A 17 10.49 6.15 4.54
N ASP A 18 10.98 6.03 3.31
CA ASP A 18 10.22 6.39 2.12
C ASP A 18 8.99 5.50 1.93
N GLU A 19 9.07 4.21 2.26
CA GLU A 19 7.93 3.29 2.19
C GLU A 19 6.88 3.63 3.24
N ILE A 20 7.31 3.95 4.46
CA ILE A 20 6.43 4.37 5.56
C ILE A 20 5.73 5.69 5.21
N ARG A 21 6.49 6.67 4.70
CA ARG A 21 5.96 7.96 4.28
C ARG A 21 5.00 7.82 3.10
N ALA A 22 5.32 6.96 2.13
CA ALA A 22 4.44 6.68 0.99
C ALA A 22 3.12 6.01 1.44
N ALA A 23 3.18 5.05 2.37
CA ALA A 23 1.98 4.44 2.95
C ALA A 23 1.13 5.48 3.70
N SER A 24 1.75 6.34 4.50
CA SER A 24 1.10 7.42 5.24
C SER A 24 0.42 8.42 4.33
N LEU A 25 1.08 8.80 3.22
CA LEU A 25 0.48 9.64 2.19
C LEU A 25 -0.78 9.00 1.58
N GLN A 26 -0.76 7.70 1.27
CA GLN A 26 -1.94 7.02 0.75
C GLN A 26 -3.06 6.94 1.79
N PHE A 27 -2.74 6.77 3.08
CA PHE A 27 -3.71 6.82 4.17
C PHE A 27 -4.40 8.17 4.24
N VAL A 28 -3.63 9.27 4.28
CA VAL A 28 -4.18 10.63 4.36
C VAL A 28 -5.01 10.96 3.12
N ARG A 29 -4.58 10.55 1.92
CA ARG A 29 -5.41 10.67 0.69
C ARG A 29 -6.72 9.91 0.79
N LYS A 30 -6.69 8.69 1.33
CA LYS A 30 -7.89 7.86 1.49
C LYS A 30 -8.86 8.47 2.49
N LEU A 31 -8.35 9.05 3.58
CA LEU A 31 -9.14 9.69 4.62
C LEU A 31 -9.74 11.02 4.15
N SER A 32 -8.94 11.86 3.49
CA SER A 32 -9.36 13.18 3.02
C SER A 32 -10.24 13.15 1.76
N GLY A 33 -10.15 12.09 0.94
CA GLY A 33 -10.88 11.97 -0.31
C GLY A 33 -10.24 12.72 -1.50
N PHE A 34 -9.13 13.45 -1.28
CA PHE A 34 -8.42 14.16 -2.33
C PHE A 34 -7.11 13.45 -2.71
N ASN A 35 -6.77 13.40 -4.00
CA ASN A 35 -5.44 12.92 -4.43
C ASN A 35 -4.37 14.00 -4.26
N SER A 36 -4.75 15.28 -4.33
CA SER A 36 -3.89 16.43 -4.08
C SER A 36 -4.68 17.46 -3.26
N PRO A 37 -4.12 17.98 -2.16
CA PRO A 37 -4.77 19.05 -1.40
C PRO A 37 -4.79 20.34 -2.22
N SER A 38 -5.69 21.26 -1.86
CA SER A 38 -5.65 22.64 -2.34
C SER A 38 -4.50 23.40 -1.66
N ARG A 39 -4.08 24.53 -2.24
CA ARG A 39 -3.02 25.38 -1.65
C ARG A 39 -3.31 25.79 -0.20
N LEU A 40 -4.59 26.00 0.15
CA LEU A 40 -5.01 26.37 1.51
C LEU A 40 -4.86 25.21 2.50
N ASN A 41 -5.01 23.97 2.03
CA ASN A 41 -4.98 22.77 2.88
C ASN A 41 -3.62 22.06 2.86
N GLN A 42 -2.65 22.56 2.07
CA GLN A 42 -1.36 21.92 1.85
C GLN A 42 -0.62 21.67 3.17
N GLU A 43 -0.52 22.69 4.02
CA GLU A 43 0.18 22.58 5.31
C GLU A 43 -0.47 21.56 6.25
N ALA A 44 -1.80 21.60 6.38
CA ALA A 44 -2.54 20.64 7.21
C ALA A 44 -2.40 19.21 6.67
N PHE A 45 -2.40 19.06 5.35
CA PHE A 45 -2.24 17.77 4.68
C PHE A 45 -0.84 17.20 4.91
N ASP A 46 0.21 18.01 4.70
CA ASP A 46 1.60 17.59 4.86
C ASP A 46 1.88 17.22 6.32
N ARG A 47 1.40 18.03 7.28
CA ARG A 47 1.52 17.72 8.70
C ARG A 47 0.87 16.38 9.05
N ALA A 48 -0.34 16.13 8.57
CA ALA A 48 -1.03 14.86 8.81
C ALA A 48 -0.24 13.66 8.25
N VAL A 49 0.43 13.83 7.10
CA VAL A 49 1.28 12.77 6.52
C VAL A 49 2.48 12.47 7.43
N GLU A 50 3.16 13.50 7.94
CA GLU A 50 4.31 13.33 8.83
C GLU A 50 3.93 12.73 10.20
N ASP A 51 2.80 13.15 10.78
CA ASP A 51 2.29 12.62 12.04
C ASP A 51 1.94 11.12 11.91
N VAL A 52 1.28 10.75 10.81
CA VAL A 52 0.95 9.34 10.52
C VAL A 52 2.22 8.53 10.23
N ALA A 53 3.20 9.09 9.50
CA ALA A 53 4.47 8.42 9.24
C ALA A 53 5.24 8.14 10.54
N THR A 54 5.25 9.10 11.45
CA THR A 54 5.88 8.94 12.77
C THR A 54 5.18 7.84 13.57
N ALA A 55 3.85 7.85 13.64
CA ALA A 55 3.09 6.81 14.34
C ALA A 55 3.28 5.42 13.72
N ALA A 56 3.32 5.34 12.38
CA ALA A 56 3.54 4.10 11.64
C ALA A 56 4.95 3.54 11.87
N ARG A 57 5.98 4.39 11.90
CA ARG A 57 7.36 3.99 12.23
C ARG A 57 7.42 3.34 13.62
N VAL A 58 6.93 4.06 14.63
CA VAL A 58 6.89 3.55 16.02
C VAL A 58 6.16 2.23 16.10
N LEU A 59 5.01 2.11 15.42
CA LEU A 59 4.26 0.86 15.37
C LEU A 59 5.11 -0.28 14.79
N ILE A 60 5.68 -0.10 13.59
CA ILE A 60 6.44 -1.14 12.91
C ILE A 60 7.67 -1.58 13.72
N GLU A 61 8.38 -0.63 14.34
CA GLU A 61 9.54 -0.90 15.20
C GLU A 61 9.15 -1.62 16.51
N SER A 62 7.95 -1.35 17.03
CA SER A 62 7.48 -1.95 18.29
C SER A 62 6.91 -3.36 18.13
N LEU A 63 6.52 -3.75 16.92
CA LEU A 63 5.90 -5.04 16.67
C LEU A 63 6.95 -6.16 16.71
N VAL A 64 6.63 -7.24 17.42
CA VAL A 64 7.46 -8.44 17.53
C VAL A 64 6.70 -9.62 16.92
N THR A 65 7.41 -10.50 16.23
CA THR A 65 6.85 -11.71 15.63
C THR A 65 7.83 -12.86 15.74
N THR A 66 7.30 -14.07 15.86
CA THR A 66 8.07 -15.32 15.79
C THR A 66 8.06 -15.94 14.38
N ALA A 67 7.33 -15.33 13.45
CA ALA A 67 7.26 -15.80 12.07
C ALA A 67 8.51 -15.39 11.29
N ASP A 68 8.89 -16.21 10.32
CA ASP A 68 10.02 -15.91 9.44
C ASP A 68 9.81 -14.57 8.69
N PRO A 69 10.87 -13.77 8.49
CA PRO A 69 10.79 -12.54 7.70
C PRO A 69 10.28 -12.79 6.29
N ARG A 70 9.47 -11.86 5.79
CA ARG A 70 8.93 -11.92 4.42
C ARG A 70 9.93 -11.32 3.45
N ASP A 71 10.05 -11.94 2.29
CA ASP A 71 10.82 -11.43 1.17
C ASP A 71 9.98 -10.44 0.34
N ARG A 72 10.55 -9.26 0.07
CA ARG A 72 9.89 -8.19 -0.69
C ARG A 72 9.66 -8.56 -2.15
N GLU A 73 10.59 -9.25 -2.79
CA GLU A 73 10.52 -9.64 -4.19
C GLU A 73 9.43 -10.70 -4.39
N ILE A 74 9.36 -11.69 -3.49
CA ILE A 74 8.31 -12.71 -3.48
C ILE A 74 6.92 -12.06 -3.30
N GLU A 75 6.80 -11.09 -2.39
CA GLU A 75 5.52 -10.39 -2.18
C GLU A 75 5.14 -9.48 -3.36
N ALA A 76 6.12 -8.86 -4.01
CA ALA A 76 5.90 -8.09 -5.23
C ALA A 76 5.45 -8.99 -6.39
N GLU A 77 6.04 -10.18 -6.54
CA GLU A 77 5.62 -11.18 -7.52
C GLU A 77 4.21 -11.70 -7.23
N ARG A 78 3.91 -12.05 -5.98
CA ARG A 78 2.54 -12.42 -5.56
C ARG A 78 1.54 -11.30 -5.87
N ALA A 79 1.92 -10.04 -5.66
CA ALA A 79 1.08 -8.90 -6.02
C ALA A 79 0.87 -8.77 -7.54
N ARG A 80 1.92 -8.96 -8.34
CA ARG A 80 1.86 -8.98 -9.81
C ARG A 80 0.95 -10.11 -10.30
N ALA A 81 1.11 -11.33 -9.78
CA ALA A 81 0.26 -12.48 -10.12
C ALA A 81 -1.21 -12.24 -9.77
N ARG A 82 -1.50 -11.68 -8.57
CA ARG A 82 -2.87 -11.28 -8.19
C ARG A 82 -3.45 -10.25 -9.16
N SER A 83 -2.66 -9.27 -9.60
CA SER A 83 -3.11 -8.28 -10.59
C SER A 83 -3.39 -8.91 -11.96
N ALA A 84 -2.53 -9.83 -12.41
CA ALA A 84 -2.69 -10.55 -13.66
C ALA A 84 -3.96 -11.41 -13.66
N ASN A 85 -4.29 -12.08 -12.56
CA ASN A 85 -5.55 -12.80 -12.43
C ASN A 85 -6.76 -11.87 -12.50
N ARG A 86 -6.70 -10.70 -11.85
CA ARG A 86 -7.81 -9.74 -11.83
C ARG A 86 -8.08 -9.11 -13.20
N PHE A 87 -7.04 -8.76 -13.95
CA PHE A 87 -7.17 -8.07 -15.24
C PHE A 87 -7.09 -9.00 -16.45
N GLY A 88 -6.44 -10.15 -16.32
CA GLY A 88 -6.28 -11.16 -17.38
C GLY A 88 -7.44 -12.15 -17.49
N ALA A 89 -8.10 -12.52 -16.39
CA ALA A 89 -9.30 -13.36 -16.44
C ALA A 89 -10.50 -12.68 -17.13
N GLN A 90 -10.43 -11.37 -17.34
CA GLN A 90 -11.48 -10.60 -18.01
C GLN A 90 -11.40 -10.69 -19.55
N LEU A 91 -10.31 -11.24 -20.10
CA LEU A 91 -10.09 -11.35 -21.56
C LEU A 91 -10.50 -12.71 -22.17
N TYR A 92 -10.98 -13.68 -21.38
CA TYR A 92 -11.54 -14.92 -21.93
C TYR A 92 -12.75 -15.39 -21.12
N ARG A 93 -13.93 -14.88 -21.50
CA ARG A 93 -15.20 -15.54 -21.23
C ARG A 93 -15.57 -16.30 -22.51
N PRO A 94 -15.38 -17.62 -22.60
CA PRO A 94 -15.82 -18.35 -23.78
C PRO A 94 -17.34 -18.18 -23.89
N LEU A 95 -17.79 -17.71 -25.06
CA LEU A 95 -19.19 -17.74 -25.43
C LEU A 95 -19.60 -19.22 -25.38
N LYS A 96 -20.42 -19.60 -24.40
CA LYS A 96 -21.05 -20.93 -24.38
C LYS A 96 -21.74 -21.12 -25.73
N GLU A 97 -21.30 -22.13 -26.45
CA GLU A 97 -21.90 -22.61 -27.68
C GLU A 97 -23.40 -22.82 -27.43
N ALA A 98 -24.23 -22.03 -28.12
CA ALA A 98 -25.66 -22.25 -28.19
C ALA A 98 -25.90 -23.42 -29.14
N SER A 99 -26.45 -24.50 -28.56
CA SER A 99 -27.00 -25.66 -29.28
C SER A 99 -28.20 -25.27 -30.13
#